data_AF-A0A6A6ZZ10-F1
#
_entry.id   AF-A0A6A6ZZ10-F1
#
_cell.length_a   1.000
_cell.length_b   1.000
_cell.length_c   1.000
_cell.angle_alpha   90.00
_cell.angle_beta   90.00
_cell.angle_gamma   90.00
#
_symmetry.space_group_name_H-M   'P 1'
#
loop_
_entity.id
_entity.type
_entity.pdbx_description
1 polymer ?
#
loop_
_entity_poly.entity_id
_entity_poly.type
_entity_poly.pdbx_seq_one_letter_code
_entity_poly.pdbx_strand_id
1 'polypeptide(L)'
;MADDKKRQAKRVAAENGVLNPSGMALMGAAPLYLALIPVTSYLTKQDSIIQSLTHALIKVLPGVNAAAITSGRAIPALSALYLFWTFGASGAISAAGQAMGREEGFDNDHPRKHVHSLDGLPLRLRSAHYALMENFPGFALAAALAQVIAPTDAQVVNLLGFHVIAKLLVHYPAYLTNVAVPRTLAHLSATAALINVCWRLAAGN
;
A
#
# COMPACT_ATOMS: atom_id res chain seq x y z
N MET A 1 -33.55 8.03 -32.78
CA MET A 1 -32.18 7.76 -33.27
C MET A 1 -31.08 7.99 -32.22
N ALA A 2 -30.83 9.21 -31.72
CA ALA A 2 -29.77 9.42 -30.71
C ALA A 2 -30.08 8.75 -29.36
N ASP A 3 -31.34 8.76 -28.96
CA ASP A 3 -31.79 8.19 -27.68
C ASP A 3 -31.84 6.65 -27.72
N ASP A 4 -32.15 6.05 -28.88
CA ASP A 4 -32.09 4.60 -29.10
C ASP A 4 -30.66 4.07 -29.02
N LYS A 5 -29.71 4.78 -29.63
CA LYS A 5 -28.27 4.43 -29.55
C LYS A 5 -27.77 4.47 -28.10
N LYS A 6 -28.22 5.45 -27.31
CA LYS A 6 -27.87 5.57 -25.89
C LYS A 6 -28.45 4.44 -25.05
N ARG A 7 -29.71 4.04 -25.31
CA ARG A 7 -30.36 2.88 -24.65
C ARG A 7 -29.69 1.56 -25.03
N GLN A 8 -29.37 1.37 -26.30
CA GLN A 8 -28.65 0.20 -26.79
C GLN A 8 -27.26 0.08 -26.15
N ALA A 9 -26.51 1.19 -26.07
CA ALA A 9 -25.20 1.22 -25.43
C ALA A 9 -25.28 0.87 -23.93
N LYS A 10 -26.27 1.40 -23.20
CA LYS A 10 -26.51 1.03 -21.79
C LYS A 10 -26.86 -0.45 -21.61
N ARG A 11 -27.67 -1.00 -22.51
CA ARG A 11 -28.07 -2.41 -22.48
C ARG A 11 -26.87 -3.33 -22.72
N VAL A 12 -26.07 -3.07 -23.75
CA VAL A 12 -24.85 -3.83 -24.03
C VAL A 12 -23.85 -3.70 -22.88
N ALA A 13 -23.72 -2.51 -22.28
CA ALA A 13 -22.88 -2.32 -21.10
C ALA A 13 -23.36 -3.17 -19.91
N ALA A 14 -24.67 -3.18 -19.63
CA ALA A 14 -25.26 -4.00 -18.57
C ALA A 14 -25.15 -5.51 -18.83
N GLU A 15 -25.32 -5.95 -20.09
CA GLU A 15 -25.08 -7.34 -20.51
C GLU A 15 -23.61 -7.77 -20.29
N ASN A 16 -22.67 -6.82 -20.36
CA ASN A 16 -21.26 -7.01 -20.00
C ASN A 16 -20.95 -6.75 -18.50
N GLY A 17 -21.97 -6.67 -17.64
CA GLY A 17 -21.79 -6.46 -16.19
C GLY A 17 -21.46 -5.02 -15.76
N VAL A 18 -21.45 -4.05 -16.67
CA VAL A 18 -21.18 -2.63 -16.37
C VAL A 18 -22.46 -1.96 -15.86
N LEU A 19 -22.71 -2.11 -14.56
CA LEU A 19 -23.88 -1.53 -13.89
C LEU A 19 -23.75 -0.01 -13.66
N ASN A 20 -22.53 0.49 -13.46
CA ASN A 20 -22.25 1.92 -13.28
C ASN A 20 -21.10 2.38 -14.19
N PRO A 21 -21.40 2.87 -15.41
CA PRO A 21 -20.38 3.34 -16.36
C PRO A 21 -19.53 4.51 -15.85
N SER A 22 -20.01 5.30 -14.89
CA SER A 22 -19.23 6.41 -14.31
C SER A 22 -17.98 5.92 -13.56
N GLY A 23 -17.97 4.66 -13.12
CA GLY A 23 -16.80 4.02 -12.50
C GLY A 23 -15.57 3.99 -13.41
N MET A 24 -15.74 4.07 -14.74
CA MET A 24 -14.62 4.17 -15.68
C MET A 24 -13.76 5.41 -15.44
N ALA A 25 -14.30 6.48 -14.83
CA ALA A 25 -13.51 7.66 -14.48
C ALA A 25 -12.34 7.34 -13.53
N LEU A 26 -12.43 6.27 -12.74
CA LEU A 26 -11.35 5.82 -11.86
C LEU A 26 -10.10 5.35 -12.63
N MET A 27 -10.25 4.93 -13.90
CA MET A 27 -9.09 4.61 -14.76
C MET A 27 -8.17 5.83 -14.95
N GLY A 28 -8.72 7.04 -14.87
CA GLY A 28 -7.97 8.30 -14.91
C GLY A 28 -7.00 8.48 -13.73
N ALA A 29 -7.05 7.63 -12.70
CA ALA A 29 -6.06 7.64 -11.62
C ALA A 29 -4.69 7.07 -12.05
N ALA A 30 -4.63 6.27 -13.11
CA ALA A 30 -3.38 5.66 -13.60
C ALA A 30 -2.23 6.68 -13.87
N PRO A 31 -2.44 7.77 -14.63
CA PRO A 31 -1.40 8.77 -14.85
C PRO A 31 -0.97 9.51 -13.56
N LEU A 32 -1.79 9.53 -12.51
CA LEU A 32 -1.44 10.19 -11.25
C LEU A 32 -0.26 9.52 -10.55
N TYR A 33 -0.09 8.20 -10.71
CA TYR A 33 1.07 7.50 -10.15
C TYR A 33 2.39 8.03 -10.72
N LEU A 34 2.42 8.36 -12.01
CA LEU A 34 3.59 8.94 -12.66
C LEU A 34 3.76 10.41 -12.31
N ALA A 35 2.65 11.16 -12.29
CA ALA A 35 2.66 12.59 -11.95
C ALA A 35 3.14 12.87 -10.51
N LEU A 36 3.03 11.88 -9.60
CA LEU A 36 3.50 12.00 -8.22
C LEU A 36 4.99 11.67 -8.03
N ILE A 37 5.71 11.19 -9.06
CA ILE A 37 7.15 10.87 -8.97
C ILE A 37 8.00 12.08 -8.54
N PRO A 38 7.83 13.29 -9.12
CA PRO A 38 8.58 14.48 -8.67
C PRO A 38 8.28 14.83 -7.21
N VAL A 39 7.01 14.69 -6.78
CA VAL A 39 6.58 14.95 -5.41
C VAL A 39 7.25 13.97 -4.45
N THR A 40 7.22 12.67 -4.75
CA THR A 40 7.88 11.66 -3.91
C THR A 40 9.38 11.91 -3.84
N SER A 41 10.04 12.27 -4.95
CA SER A 41 11.47 12.64 -4.95
C SER A 41 11.75 13.83 -4.04
N TYR A 42 10.95 14.89 -4.13
CA TYR A 42 11.10 16.08 -3.29
C TYR A 42 10.93 15.77 -1.80
N LEU A 43 9.91 14.98 -1.44
CA LEU A 43 9.63 14.61 -0.05
C LEU A 43 10.70 13.72 0.57
N THR A 44 11.42 12.96 -0.26
CA THR A 44 12.37 11.91 0.17
C THR A 44 13.83 12.28 -0.04
N LYS A 45 14.11 13.53 -0.43
CA LYS A 45 15.47 14.06 -0.55
C LYS A 45 16.28 13.85 0.74
N GLN A 46 17.60 13.87 0.60
CA GLN A 46 18.50 13.83 1.75
C GLN A 46 18.16 14.96 2.74
N ASP A 47 18.29 14.64 4.04
CA ASP A 47 17.98 15.54 5.17
C ASP A 47 16.50 15.97 5.26
N SER A 48 15.61 15.24 4.59
CA SER A 48 14.16 15.44 4.73
C SER A 48 13.61 14.90 6.06
N ILE A 49 12.39 15.34 6.39
CA ILE A 49 11.60 14.76 7.48
C ILE A 49 11.37 13.26 7.22
N ILE A 50 11.18 12.86 5.96
CA ILE A 50 10.98 11.44 5.63
C ILE A 50 12.23 10.62 5.92
N GLN A 51 13.42 11.14 5.66
CA GLN A 51 14.66 10.48 6.08
C GLN A 51 14.70 10.27 7.59
N SER A 52 14.39 11.33 8.35
CA SER A 52 14.36 11.27 9.81
C SER A 52 13.36 10.24 10.34
N LEU A 53 12.15 10.21 9.76
CA LEU A 53 11.11 9.24 10.09
C LEU A 53 11.51 7.81 9.70
N THR A 54 12.16 7.65 8.54
CA THR A 54 12.67 6.35 8.07
C THR A 54 13.71 5.81 9.04
N HIS A 55 14.66 6.65 9.46
CA HIS A 55 15.65 6.31 10.47
C HIS A 55 15.01 5.98 11.83
N ALA A 56 13.98 6.72 12.24
CA ALA A 56 13.25 6.45 13.47
C ALA A 56 12.55 5.09 13.42
N LEU A 57 11.88 4.76 12.32
CA LEU A 57 11.24 3.45 12.12
C LEU A 57 12.24 2.31 12.17
N ILE A 58 13.37 2.43 11.49
CA ILE A 58 14.42 1.40 11.49
C ILE A 58 14.93 1.12 12.91
N LYS A 59 15.03 2.14 13.75
CA LYS A 59 15.46 2.00 15.16
C LYS A 59 14.43 1.30 16.06
N VAL A 60 13.20 1.10 15.60
CA VAL A 60 12.19 0.34 16.36
C VAL A 60 12.48 -1.17 16.30
N LEU A 61 13.23 -1.66 15.30
CA LEU A 61 13.54 -3.09 15.25
C LEU A 61 14.53 -3.48 16.35
N PRO A 62 14.21 -4.49 17.17
CA PRO A 62 15.14 -5.03 18.14
C PRO A 62 16.44 -5.48 17.48
N GLY A 63 17.58 -5.09 18.05
CA GLY A 63 18.91 -5.45 17.54
C GLY A 63 19.41 -4.61 16.35
N VAL A 64 18.62 -3.66 15.84
CA VAL A 64 19.05 -2.74 14.78
C VAL A 64 19.52 -1.42 15.40
N ASN A 65 20.79 -1.10 15.20
CA ASN A 65 21.41 0.13 15.71
C ASN A 65 21.64 1.16 14.57
N ALA A 66 22.13 2.35 14.93
CA ALA A 66 22.37 3.42 13.96
C ALA A 66 23.35 3.02 12.84
N ALA A 67 24.29 2.09 13.10
CA ALA A 67 25.23 1.63 12.09
C ALA A 67 24.54 0.86 10.95
N ALA A 68 23.39 0.22 11.21
CA ALA A 68 22.61 -0.47 10.19
C ALA A 68 22.10 0.47 9.09
N ILE A 69 21.86 1.75 9.42
CA ILE A 69 21.41 2.77 8.47
C ILE A 69 22.52 3.05 7.46
N THR A 70 23.76 3.17 7.93
CA THR A 70 24.91 3.51 7.09
C THR A 70 25.57 2.31 6.43
N SER A 71 25.32 1.08 6.92
CA SER A 71 25.98 -0.15 6.44
C SER A 71 25.18 -0.91 5.36
N GLY A 72 24.23 -0.25 4.68
CA GLY A 72 23.37 -0.88 3.68
C GLY A 72 22.39 -1.94 4.24
N ARG A 73 22.05 -1.84 5.53
CA ARG A 73 21.07 -2.73 6.20
C ARG A 73 19.71 -2.06 6.43
N ALA A 74 19.56 -0.79 6.04
CA ALA A 74 18.32 -0.03 6.13
C ALA A 74 17.16 -0.72 5.37
N ILE A 75 17.42 -1.19 4.15
CA ILE A 75 16.41 -1.84 3.31
C ILE A 75 15.90 -3.15 3.95
N PRO A 76 16.76 -4.09 4.40
CA PRO A 76 16.33 -5.28 5.14
C PRO A 76 15.50 -4.94 6.38
N ALA A 77 15.86 -3.90 7.12
CA ALA A 77 15.10 -3.46 8.29
C ALA A 77 13.70 -2.96 7.92
N LEU A 78 13.59 -2.14 6.87
CA LEU A 78 12.29 -1.72 6.33
C LEU A 78 11.45 -2.90 5.82
N SER A 79 12.09 -3.85 5.15
CA SER A 79 11.43 -5.08 4.68
C SER A 79 10.91 -5.93 5.82
N ALA A 80 11.68 -6.09 6.90
CA ALA A 80 11.25 -6.82 8.08
C ALA A 80 10.04 -6.15 8.77
N LEU A 81 10.05 -4.81 8.92
CA LEU A 81 8.90 -4.07 9.45
C LEU A 81 7.66 -4.25 8.58
N TYR A 82 7.81 -4.06 7.27
CA TYR A 82 6.67 -4.11 6.36
C TYR A 82 6.10 -5.53 6.23
N LEU A 83 6.96 -6.55 6.25
CA LEU A 83 6.55 -7.95 6.30
C LEU A 83 5.82 -8.27 7.60
N PHE A 84 6.39 -7.90 8.75
CA PHE A 84 5.74 -8.10 10.04
C PHE A 84 4.36 -7.43 10.09
N TRP A 85 4.25 -6.18 9.63
CA TRP A 85 2.97 -5.47 9.64
C TRP A 85 1.96 -6.10 8.67
N THR A 86 2.40 -6.45 7.46
CA THR A 86 1.51 -7.00 6.42
C THR A 86 1.00 -8.39 6.79
N PHE A 87 1.87 -9.30 7.21
CA PHE A 87 1.50 -10.70 7.41
C PHE A 87 1.23 -11.05 8.87
N GLY A 88 1.94 -10.42 9.81
CA GLY A 88 1.76 -10.64 11.24
C GLY A 88 0.64 -9.78 11.81
N ALA A 89 0.93 -8.49 12.02
CA ALA A 89 0.03 -7.59 12.75
C ALA A 89 -1.33 -7.42 12.06
N SER A 90 -1.36 -7.00 10.80
CA SER A 90 -2.63 -6.77 10.09
C SER A 90 -3.39 -8.06 9.78
N GLY A 91 -2.69 -9.20 9.64
CA GLY A 91 -3.31 -10.52 9.51
C GLY A 91 -4.07 -10.91 10.77
N ALA A 92 -3.45 -10.76 11.94
CA ALA A 92 -4.11 -10.97 13.24
C ALA A 92 -5.30 -10.02 13.44
N ILE A 93 -5.15 -8.73 13.10
CA ILE A 93 -6.23 -7.75 13.17
C ILE A 93 -7.39 -8.09 12.22
N SER A 94 -7.09 -8.61 11.02
CA SER A 94 -8.09 -9.09 10.06
C SER A 94 -8.85 -10.33 10.58
N ALA A 95 -8.15 -11.27 11.23
CA ALA A 95 -8.79 -12.41 11.88
C ALA A 95 -9.69 -11.96 13.05
N ALA A 96 -9.22 -11.02 13.86
CA ALA A 96 -10.06 -10.41 14.91
C ALA A 96 -11.28 -9.69 14.32
N GLY A 97 -11.12 -8.97 13.21
CA GLY A 97 -12.21 -8.38 12.45
C GLY A 97 -13.26 -9.41 12.03
N GLN A 98 -12.81 -10.53 11.48
CA GLN A 98 -13.67 -11.65 11.09
C GLN A 98 -14.40 -12.28 12.28
N ALA A 99 -13.72 -12.42 13.42
CA ALA A 99 -14.32 -12.91 14.67
C ALA A 99 -15.41 -11.95 15.18
N MET A 100 -15.16 -10.64 15.16
CA MET A 100 -16.12 -9.60 15.55
C MET A 100 -17.34 -9.55 14.63
N GLY A 101 -17.24 -10.05 13.40
CA GLY A 101 -18.36 -10.11 12.46
C GLY A 101 -19.32 -11.28 12.72
N ARG A 102 -19.13 -12.05 13.79
CA ARG A 102 -19.87 -13.28 14.09
C ARG A 102 -20.18 -13.45 15.57
N GLU A 103 -21.36 -13.99 15.87
CA GLU A 103 -21.74 -14.31 17.24
C GLU A 103 -20.92 -15.49 17.80
N GLU A 104 -20.59 -16.49 16.97
CA GLU A 104 -19.83 -17.66 17.40
C GLU A 104 -18.31 -17.43 17.42
N GLY A 105 -17.84 -16.24 17.05
CA GLY A 105 -16.43 -15.92 16.90
C GLY A 105 -15.80 -16.44 15.60
N PHE A 106 -14.47 -16.61 15.60
CA PHE A 106 -13.72 -17.00 14.40
C PHE A 106 -13.84 -18.51 14.13
N ASP A 107 -14.23 -18.88 12.91
CA ASP A 107 -14.33 -20.26 12.45
C ASP A 107 -13.06 -20.64 11.70
N ASN A 108 -12.21 -21.42 12.35
CA ASN A 108 -10.96 -21.90 11.75
C ASN A 108 -11.16 -23.09 10.79
N ASP A 109 -12.31 -23.77 10.83
CA ASP A 109 -12.59 -24.89 9.93
C ASP A 109 -12.98 -24.38 8.54
N HIS A 110 -13.70 -23.25 8.48
CA HIS A 110 -14.13 -22.61 7.24
C HIS A 110 -13.88 -21.08 7.23
N PRO A 111 -12.61 -20.63 7.35
CA PRO A 111 -12.26 -19.24 7.67
C PRO A 111 -12.66 -18.21 6.61
N ARG A 112 -13.06 -18.65 5.41
CA ARG A 112 -13.45 -17.76 4.31
C ARG A 112 -14.94 -17.79 3.98
N LYS A 113 -15.70 -18.71 4.57
CA LYS A 113 -17.11 -18.95 4.21
C LYS A 113 -17.99 -17.71 4.45
N HIS A 114 -17.71 -16.99 5.52
CA HIS A 114 -18.53 -15.85 5.98
C HIS A 114 -17.96 -14.49 5.56
N VAL A 115 -16.88 -14.44 4.77
CA VAL A 115 -16.22 -13.18 4.41
C VAL A 115 -17.16 -12.21 3.70
N HIS A 116 -18.06 -12.74 2.87
CA HIS A 116 -18.99 -11.94 2.09
C HIS A 116 -20.14 -11.33 2.90
N SER A 117 -20.32 -11.75 4.15
CA SER A 117 -21.30 -11.17 5.07
C SER A 117 -20.72 -10.11 6.00
N LEU A 118 -19.41 -9.83 5.92
CA LEU A 118 -18.79 -8.80 6.74
C LEU A 118 -19.24 -7.41 6.27
N ASP A 119 -19.54 -6.55 7.24
CA ASP A 119 -19.78 -5.11 7.02
C ASP A 119 -19.09 -4.28 8.11
N GLY A 120 -19.15 -2.95 7.99
CA GLY A 120 -18.69 -2.02 9.01
C GLY A 120 -17.19 -2.15 9.32
N LEU A 121 -16.84 -2.08 10.60
CA LEU A 121 -15.45 -2.19 11.05
C LEU A 121 -14.81 -3.57 10.74
N PRO A 122 -15.46 -4.72 10.99
CA PRO A 122 -15.00 -6.04 10.55
C PRO A 122 -14.54 -6.08 9.09
N LEU A 123 -15.38 -5.58 8.17
CA LEU A 123 -15.04 -5.52 6.75
C LEU A 123 -13.83 -4.62 6.50
N ARG A 124 -13.76 -3.44 7.14
CA ARG A 124 -12.62 -2.52 6.98
C ARG A 124 -11.30 -3.11 7.46
N LEU A 125 -11.29 -3.84 8.58
CA LEU A 125 -10.07 -4.50 9.11
C LEU A 125 -9.56 -5.55 8.13
N ARG A 126 -10.45 -6.38 7.58
CA ARG A 126 -10.10 -7.36 6.56
C ARG A 126 -9.61 -6.68 5.29
N SER A 127 -10.37 -5.73 4.76
CA SER A 127 -10.03 -5.03 3.51
C SER A 127 -8.71 -4.24 3.61
N ALA A 128 -8.39 -3.68 4.79
CA ALA A 128 -7.13 -3.01 5.04
C ALA A 128 -5.93 -3.98 4.97
N HIS A 129 -6.06 -5.18 5.54
CA HIS A 129 -5.05 -6.23 5.43
C HIS A 129 -4.86 -6.69 3.98
N TYR A 130 -5.95 -6.95 3.25
CA TYR A 130 -5.88 -7.33 1.84
C TYR A 130 -5.22 -6.24 0.98
N ALA A 131 -5.53 -4.96 1.25
CA ALA A 131 -4.86 -3.86 0.57
C ALA A 131 -3.34 -3.87 0.82
N LEU A 132 -2.86 -4.22 2.01
CA LEU A 132 -1.41 -4.39 2.25
C LEU A 132 -0.84 -5.58 1.49
N MET A 133 -1.52 -6.72 1.52
CA MET A 133 -1.14 -7.96 0.80
C MET A 133 -1.01 -7.72 -0.70
N GLU A 134 -1.92 -6.98 -1.31
CA GLU A 134 -1.90 -6.63 -2.74
C GLU A 134 -0.72 -5.72 -3.11
N ASN A 135 -0.26 -4.89 -2.17
CA ASN A 135 0.85 -3.95 -2.41
C ASN A 135 2.22 -4.56 -2.06
N PHE A 136 2.25 -5.61 -1.24
CA PHE A 136 3.49 -6.21 -0.75
C PHE A 136 4.41 -6.74 -1.86
N PRO A 137 3.94 -7.46 -2.91
CA PRO A 137 4.82 -7.94 -3.97
C PRO A 137 5.57 -6.81 -4.69
N GLY A 138 4.90 -5.67 -4.93
CA GLY A 138 5.52 -4.50 -5.54
C GLY A 138 6.63 -3.91 -4.67
N PHE A 139 6.38 -3.81 -3.35
CA PHE A 139 7.41 -3.38 -2.40
C PHE A 139 8.58 -4.37 -2.36
N ALA A 140 8.29 -5.67 -2.26
CA ALA A 140 9.30 -6.71 -2.15
C ALA A 140 10.23 -6.75 -3.37
N LEU A 141 9.68 -6.59 -4.58
CA LEU A 141 10.47 -6.45 -5.80
C LEU A 141 11.40 -5.23 -5.74
N ALA A 142 10.84 -4.05 -5.44
CA ALA A 142 11.61 -2.81 -5.38
C ALA A 142 12.71 -2.86 -4.31
N ALA A 143 12.40 -3.37 -3.12
CA ALA A 143 13.35 -3.52 -2.02
C ALA A 143 14.45 -4.52 -2.35
N ALA A 144 14.12 -5.67 -2.96
CA ALA A 144 15.11 -6.67 -3.35
C ALA A 144 16.08 -6.13 -4.42
N LEU A 145 15.55 -5.46 -5.46
CA LEU A 145 16.39 -4.82 -6.48
C LEU A 145 17.26 -3.72 -5.88
N ALA A 146 16.69 -2.85 -5.05
CA ALA A 146 17.41 -1.77 -4.38
C ALA A 146 18.55 -2.30 -3.49
N GLN A 147 18.32 -3.38 -2.76
CA GLN A 147 19.34 -3.99 -1.91
C GLN A 147 20.55 -4.52 -2.71
N VAL A 148 20.33 -4.98 -3.93
CA VAL A 148 21.39 -5.51 -4.79
C VAL A 148 22.12 -4.39 -5.52
N ILE A 149 21.38 -3.39 -6.00
CA ILE A 149 21.93 -2.37 -6.92
C ILE A 149 22.42 -1.12 -6.17
N ALA A 150 21.67 -0.64 -5.17
CA ALA A 150 21.91 0.64 -4.52
C ALA A 150 21.62 0.60 -3.00
N PRO A 151 22.28 -0.30 -2.23
CA PRO A 151 21.92 -0.55 -0.82
C PRO A 151 22.19 0.63 0.12
N THR A 152 23.06 1.56 -0.26
CA THR A 152 23.46 2.73 0.54
C THR A 152 22.97 4.04 -0.04
N ASP A 153 22.19 4.01 -1.13
CA ASP A 153 21.62 5.22 -1.71
C ASP A 153 20.51 5.75 -0.79
N ALA A 154 20.75 6.93 -0.21
CA ALA A 154 19.82 7.54 0.74
C ALA A 154 18.47 7.87 0.10
N GLN A 155 18.44 8.30 -1.15
CA GLN A 155 17.21 8.64 -1.85
C GLN A 155 16.34 7.39 -2.08
N VAL A 156 16.95 6.27 -2.48
CA VAL A 156 16.28 4.98 -2.66
C VAL A 156 15.76 4.46 -1.31
N VAL A 157 16.59 4.49 -0.27
CA VAL A 157 16.19 4.11 1.09
C VAL A 157 15.03 4.96 1.59
N ASN A 158 15.07 6.27 1.37
CA ASN A 158 14.00 7.19 1.79
C ASN A 158 12.70 6.99 1.00
N LEU A 159 12.76 6.61 -0.29
CA LEU A 159 11.57 6.26 -1.07
C LEU A 159 10.92 4.97 -0.57
N LEU A 160 11.71 3.94 -0.24
CA LEU A 160 11.20 2.71 0.39
C LEU A 160 10.63 3.02 1.78
N GLY A 161 11.33 3.83 2.57
CA GLY A 161 10.86 4.30 3.87
C GLY A 161 9.55 5.07 3.79
N PHE A 162 9.42 5.96 2.80
CA PHE A 162 8.19 6.69 2.52
C PHE A 162 7.03 5.74 2.22
N HIS A 163 7.24 4.72 1.40
CA HIS A 163 6.22 3.71 1.13
C HIS A 163 5.73 3.06 2.43
N VAL A 164 6.66 2.59 3.27
CA VAL A 164 6.33 1.96 4.56
C VAL A 164 5.55 2.92 5.46
N ILE A 165 6.02 4.16 5.61
CA ILE A 165 5.35 5.21 6.41
C ILE A 165 3.94 5.46 5.88
N ALA A 166 3.79 5.72 4.58
CA ALA A 166 2.50 6.06 3.98
C ALA A 166 1.51 4.88 4.11
N LYS A 167 1.97 3.63 3.96
CA LYS A 167 1.11 2.45 4.12
C LYS A 167 0.71 2.21 5.57
N LEU A 168 1.66 2.26 6.51
CA LEU A 168 1.44 1.89 7.91
C LEU A 168 0.80 3.00 8.73
N LEU A 169 1.24 4.25 8.55
CA LEU A 169 0.87 5.36 9.43
C LEU A 169 -0.27 6.22 8.86
N VAL A 170 -0.59 6.11 7.57
CA VAL A 170 -1.65 6.91 6.93
C VAL A 170 -2.71 6.02 6.29
N HIS A 171 -2.33 5.22 5.29
CA HIS A 171 -3.27 4.41 4.52
C HIS A 171 -4.03 3.41 5.39
N TYR A 172 -3.32 2.62 6.20
CA TYR A 172 -3.94 1.60 7.04
C TYR A 172 -4.87 2.20 8.10
N PRO A 173 -4.47 3.20 8.92
CA PRO A 173 -5.39 3.87 9.85
C PRO A 173 -6.58 4.54 9.16
N ALA A 174 -6.37 5.22 8.02
CA ALA A 174 -7.46 5.82 7.26
C ALA A 174 -8.46 4.78 6.72
N TYR A 175 -7.97 3.56 6.43
CA TYR A 175 -8.82 2.44 6.08
C TYR A 175 -9.73 2.04 7.25
N LEU A 176 -9.17 1.94 8.46
CA LEU A 176 -9.90 1.52 9.66
C LEU A 176 -10.96 2.56 10.08
N THR A 177 -10.59 3.83 10.01
CA THR A 177 -11.43 4.98 10.37
C THR A 177 -12.35 5.46 9.25
N ASN A 178 -12.32 4.80 8.10
CA ASN A 178 -13.16 5.09 6.94
C ASN A 178 -13.00 6.52 6.36
N VAL A 179 -11.77 7.05 6.35
CA VAL A 179 -11.49 8.40 5.80
C VAL A 179 -10.90 8.26 4.40
N ALA A 180 -11.70 8.57 3.38
CA ALA A 180 -11.39 8.24 1.99
C ALA A 180 -10.19 9.00 1.40
N VAL A 181 -10.12 10.32 1.59
CA VAL A 181 -9.09 11.17 0.99
C VAL A 181 -7.66 10.78 1.42
N PRO A 182 -7.31 10.71 2.72
CA PRO A 182 -5.96 10.30 3.13
C PRO A 182 -5.64 8.87 2.73
N ARG A 183 -6.63 7.96 2.72
CA ARG A 183 -6.44 6.59 2.21
C ARG A 183 -5.99 6.61 0.75
N THR A 184 -6.71 7.32 -0.11
CA THR A 184 -6.39 7.38 -1.54
C THR A 184 -5.05 8.07 -1.79
N LEU A 185 -4.80 9.23 -1.16
CA LEU A 185 -3.54 9.97 -1.36
C LEU A 185 -2.32 9.18 -0.87
N ALA A 186 -2.42 8.54 0.29
CA ALA A 186 -1.36 7.67 0.80
C ALA A 186 -1.14 6.46 -0.11
N HIS A 187 -2.21 5.88 -0.66
CA HIS A 187 -2.09 4.78 -1.62
C HIS A 187 -1.34 5.23 -2.89
N LEU A 188 -1.81 6.30 -3.54
CA LEU A 188 -1.24 6.79 -4.79
C LEU A 188 0.23 7.18 -4.63
N SER A 189 0.54 7.96 -3.60
CA SER A 189 1.92 8.42 -3.34
C SER A 189 2.85 7.28 -2.94
N ALA A 190 2.42 6.33 -2.11
CA ALA A 190 3.25 5.17 -1.74
C ALA A 190 3.56 4.29 -2.95
N THR A 191 2.59 4.08 -3.84
CA THR A 191 2.81 3.31 -5.08
C THR A 191 3.71 4.07 -6.04
N ALA A 192 3.51 5.39 -6.20
CA ALA A 192 4.39 6.24 -6.99
C ALA A 192 5.85 6.19 -6.51
N ALA A 193 6.08 6.11 -5.19
CA ALA A 193 7.42 5.97 -4.63
C ALA A 193 8.10 4.65 -5.04
N LEU A 194 7.37 3.53 -5.11
CA LEU A 194 7.93 2.27 -5.60
C LEU A 194 8.26 2.32 -7.09
N ILE A 195 7.38 2.93 -7.89
CA ILE A 195 7.66 3.15 -9.32
C ILE A 195 8.91 4.01 -9.47
N ASN A 196 9.05 5.05 -8.65
CA ASN A 196 10.23 5.92 -8.63
C ASN A 196 11.52 5.16 -8.27
N VAL A 197 11.48 4.27 -7.26
CA VAL A 197 12.61 3.37 -6.95
C VAL A 197 13.00 2.56 -8.17
N CYS A 198 12.06 1.81 -8.75
CA CYS A 198 12.36 0.97 -9.91
C CYS A 198 12.85 1.77 -11.12
N TRP A 199 12.30 2.97 -11.34
CA TRP A 199 12.73 3.86 -12.43
C TRP A 199 14.17 4.34 -12.22
N ARG A 200 14.52 4.79 -11.01
CA ARG A 200 15.88 5.23 -10.66
C ARG A 200 16.90 4.11 -10.86
N LEU A 201 16.59 2.93 -10.34
CA LEU A 201 17.43 1.74 -10.52
C LEU A 201 17.60 1.37 -12.00
N ALA A 202 16.55 1.48 -12.80
CA ALA A 202 16.61 1.21 -14.25
C ALA A 202 17.41 2.28 -15.01
N ALA A 203 17.37 3.54 -14.57
CA ALA A 203 18.10 4.64 -15.18
C ALA A 203 19.60 4.68 -14.78
N GLY A 204 19.98 3.96 -13.72
CA GLY A 204 21.33 4.02 -13.16
C GLY A 204 21.60 5.30 -12.35
N ASN A 205 20.55 5.92 -11.80
CA ASN A 205 20.57 7.21 -11.10
C ASN A 205 20.10 7.10 -9.65
#